data_AF-A0A847F3A7-F1
#
_entry.id   AF-A0A847F3A7-F1
#
_cell.length_a   1.000
_cell.length_b   1.000
_cell.length_c   1.000
_cell.angle_alpha   90.00
_cell.angle_beta   90.00
_cell.angle_gamma   90.00
#
_symmetry.space_group_name_H-M   'P 1'
#
loop_
_entity.id
_entity.type
_entity.pdbx_description
1 polymer ?
#
loop_
_entity_poly.entity_id
_entity_poly.type
_entity_poly.pdbx_seq_one_letter_code
_entity_poly.pdbx_strand_id
1 'polypeptide(L)'
;MIERHPCTTSWRFPEVSRLENPDLPGGIRRTNLRELTARPGRYEHHLMVVASIGPNQLEAPTASEPLYFAHQNFSDEWVVTLPTGNPMLDSFEPRIFIQDKESFGDESRFLQRTLELVLHPYGHLHWPSRLRPPYAPPPIPPGLRQCGLTLVYCANVDTPPDERRPLRIGSGLAVRGKGDTSVPRTHLDLRSEDEGIVARVGESSLRLLVSPETINAPRGAYLAILEGEGAHFETDLIYLPKGSSLSGEGIKRALLFASDNLDADPPPPSWTAVPEPPFAPFEKAAPGELPLRMAGIEVEPIDAAFVRIRIGASDSEIPRHWAARHLFRWPLHRYRLAYLETYGGLYTDDRGEDAIIGLRGGDSVSIHKDELTPIVEALYRAIAPPGYTEELLP
;
A
#
# COMPACT_ATOMS: atom_id res chain seq x y z
N MET A 1 -23.92 -13.18 9.35
CA MET A 1 -23.65 -11.94 8.60
C MET A 1 -22.15 -11.76 8.61
N ILE A 2 -21.51 -11.48 7.48
CA ILE A 2 -20.05 -11.22 7.44
C ILE A 2 -19.83 -9.84 8.06
N GLU A 3 -19.01 -9.78 9.10
CA GLU A 3 -18.65 -8.53 9.76
C GLU A 3 -17.66 -7.75 8.87
N ARG A 4 -17.93 -6.46 8.69
CA ARG A 4 -17.15 -5.57 7.81
C ARG A 4 -16.94 -4.21 8.49
N HIS A 5 -15.81 -3.59 8.20
CA HIS A 5 -15.41 -2.30 8.76
C HIS A 5 -16.40 -1.19 8.34
N PRO A 6 -16.87 -0.30 9.25
CA PRO A 6 -17.89 0.71 8.96
C PRO A 6 -17.57 1.66 7.79
N CYS A 7 -16.29 1.97 7.56
CA CYS A 7 -15.88 2.78 6.41
C CYS A 7 -16.15 2.14 5.03
N THR A 8 -16.41 0.84 5.00
CA THR A 8 -16.72 0.08 3.77
C THR A 8 -18.23 -0.11 3.54
N THR A 9 -19.08 0.50 4.39
CA THR A 9 -20.55 0.39 4.32
C THR A 9 -21.14 0.76 2.95
N SER A 10 -20.46 1.63 2.20
CA SER A 10 -20.90 2.04 0.85
C SER A 10 -20.38 1.16 -0.28
N TRP A 11 -19.50 0.19 0.00
CA TRP A 11 -18.94 -0.69 -1.03
C TRP A 11 -19.95 -1.74 -1.49
N ARG A 12 -19.81 -2.15 -2.75
CA ARG A 12 -20.53 -3.29 -3.30
C ARG A 12 -19.72 -4.56 -3.11
N PHE A 13 -20.30 -5.56 -2.49
CA PHE A 13 -19.65 -6.83 -2.19
C PHE A 13 -20.22 -7.97 -3.04
N PRO A 14 -19.45 -9.04 -3.30
CA PRO A 14 -19.97 -10.26 -3.90
C PRO A 14 -21.03 -10.92 -3.01
N GLU A 15 -21.87 -11.76 -3.61
CA GLU A 15 -22.80 -12.59 -2.85
C GLU A 15 -22.06 -13.56 -1.93
N VAL A 16 -22.59 -13.77 -0.71
CA VAL A 16 -21.95 -14.59 0.34
C VAL A 16 -21.66 -16.02 -0.15
N SER A 17 -22.54 -16.60 -0.95
CA SER A 17 -22.38 -17.93 -1.55
C SER A 17 -21.09 -18.09 -2.38
N ARG A 18 -20.58 -17.00 -2.97
CA ARG A 18 -19.31 -16.99 -3.72
C ARG A 18 -18.09 -17.09 -2.82
N LEU A 19 -18.21 -16.65 -1.57
CA LEU A 19 -17.13 -16.65 -0.58
C LEU A 19 -17.00 -17.99 0.12
N GLU A 20 -18.08 -18.77 0.18
CA GLU A 20 -18.11 -20.12 0.75
C GLU A 20 -17.44 -21.15 -0.17
N ASN A 21 -17.43 -20.91 -1.49
CA ASN A 21 -16.73 -21.74 -2.48
C ASN A 21 -15.72 -20.90 -3.29
N PRO A 22 -14.57 -20.57 -2.69
CA PRO A 22 -13.57 -19.71 -3.32
C PRO A 22 -12.72 -20.45 -4.37
N ASP A 23 -12.59 -21.77 -4.28
CA ASP A 23 -11.70 -22.51 -5.16
C ASP A 23 -12.37 -22.85 -6.50
N LEU A 24 -11.61 -22.65 -7.57
CA LEU A 24 -11.97 -23.01 -8.94
C LEU A 24 -11.28 -24.33 -9.33
N PRO A 25 -11.74 -25.05 -10.37
CA PRO A 25 -11.10 -26.28 -10.83
C PRO A 25 -9.61 -26.10 -11.13
N GLY A 26 -8.82 -27.17 -10.97
CA GLY A 26 -7.39 -27.17 -11.30
C GLY A 26 -6.47 -26.51 -10.27
N GLY A 27 -6.93 -26.37 -9.01
CA GLY A 27 -6.13 -25.76 -7.94
C GLY A 27 -6.05 -24.24 -8.02
N ILE A 28 -6.85 -23.63 -8.89
CA ILE A 28 -7.02 -22.18 -8.99
C ILE A 28 -7.75 -21.70 -7.74
N ARG A 29 -7.21 -20.69 -7.09
CA ARG A 29 -7.79 -20.12 -5.86
C ARG A 29 -8.26 -18.71 -6.11
N ARG A 30 -9.35 -18.29 -5.48
CA ARG A 30 -9.89 -16.93 -5.60
C ARG A 30 -10.13 -16.33 -4.22
N THR A 31 -9.93 -15.04 -4.12
CA THR A 31 -10.48 -14.19 -3.07
C THR A 31 -11.08 -12.94 -3.72
N ASN A 32 -11.70 -12.07 -2.92
CA ASN A 32 -12.15 -10.76 -3.36
C ASN A 32 -11.48 -9.69 -2.50
N LEU A 33 -10.80 -8.72 -3.13
CA LEU A 33 -10.00 -7.73 -2.40
C LEU A 33 -10.86 -6.79 -1.55
N ARG A 34 -12.08 -6.46 -1.96
CA ARG A 34 -13.01 -5.71 -1.10
C ARG A 34 -13.36 -6.51 0.14
N GLU A 35 -13.76 -7.76 0.00
CA GLU A 35 -14.08 -8.62 1.15
C GLU A 35 -12.88 -8.85 2.05
N LEU A 36 -11.70 -9.01 1.45
CA LEU A 36 -10.49 -9.26 2.21
C LEU A 36 -10.14 -8.05 3.07
N THR A 37 -10.10 -6.86 2.47
CA THR A 37 -9.72 -5.62 3.16
C THR A 37 -10.80 -5.07 4.08
N ALA A 38 -12.08 -5.42 3.86
CA ALA A 38 -13.18 -4.96 4.69
C ALA A 38 -13.33 -5.72 6.02
N ARG A 39 -12.68 -6.86 6.23
CA ARG A 39 -12.80 -7.59 7.51
C ARG A 39 -12.14 -6.80 8.65
N PRO A 40 -12.71 -6.83 9.86
CA PRO A 40 -12.06 -6.26 11.05
C PRO A 40 -10.64 -6.78 11.25
N GLY A 41 -9.77 -5.92 11.79
CA GLY A 41 -8.35 -6.14 11.95
C GLY A 41 -7.56 -5.84 10.67
N ARG A 42 -8.06 -6.23 9.49
CA ARG A 42 -7.34 -6.02 8.23
C ARG A 42 -7.42 -4.60 7.73
N TYR A 43 -8.57 -3.97 7.93
CA TYR A 43 -8.78 -2.60 7.49
C TYR A 43 -7.81 -1.63 8.18
N GLU A 44 -7.49 -1.91 9.43
CA GLU A 44 -6.64 -1.14 10.32
C GLU A 44 -5.14 -1.40 10.03
N HIS A 45 -4.83 -2.44 9.27
CA HIS A 45 -3.52 -2.74 8.71
C HIS A 45 -3.45 -2.22 7.27
N HIS A 46 -3.33 -0.90 7.09
CA HIS A 46 -3.51 -0.25 5.78
C HIS A 46 -2.62 -0.81 4.66
N LEU A 47 -1.62 -1.62 4.93
CA LEU A 47 -0.85 -2.31 3.91
C LEU A 47 -1.09 -3.82 4.10
N MET A 48 -1.28 -4.56 3.02
CA MET A 48 -1.44 -6.02 3.10
C MET A 48 -0.94 -6.62 1.79
N VAL A 49 0.11 -7.43 1.87
CA VAL A 49 0.59 -8.19 0.71
C VAL A 49 -0.47 -9.23 0.34
N VAL A 50 -0.93 -9.19 -0.90
CA VAL A 50 -1.97 -10.08 -1.44
C VAL A 50 -1.48 -10.98 -2.58
N ALA A 51 -0.30 -10.72 -3.14
CA ALA A 51 0.34 -11.59 -4.12
C ALA A 51 1.86 -11.38 -4.13
N SER A 52 2.62 -12.40 -4.52
CA SER A 52 4.08 -12.32 -4.63
C SER A 52 4.60 -13.14 -5.81
N ILE A 53 5.63 -12.61 -6.47
CA ILE A 53 6.43 -13.27 -7.50
C ILE A 53 7.90 -12.90 -7.22
N GLY A 54 8.60 -13.76 -6.46
CA GLY A 54 9.95 -13.46 -5.97
C GLY A 54 9.99 -12.17 -5.13
N PRO A 55 10.85 -11.18 -5.44
CA PRO A 55 10.92 -9.92 -4.69
C PRO A 55 9.79 -8.93 -5.04
N ASN A 56 8.98 -9.23 -6.06
CA ASN A 56 7.89 -8.37 -6.50
C ASN A 56 6.58 -8.76 -5.82
N GLN A 57 5.76 -7.77 -5.49
CA GLN A 57 4.51 -8.03 -4.76
C GLN A 57 3.37 -7.11 -5.18
N LEU A 58 2.15 -7.61 -4.93
CA LEU A 58 0.96 -6.78 -4.90
C LEU A 58 0.52 -6.54 -3.46
N GLU A 59 0.17 -5.31 -3.15
CA GLU A 59 -0.39 -4.90 -1.88
C GLU A 59 -1.78 -4.31 -2.08
N ALA A 60 -2.70 -4.52 -1.13
CA ALA A 60 -4.06 -4.00 -1.20
C ALA A 60 -4.36 -3.04 -0.05
N PRO A 61 -3.93 -1.76 -0.15
CA PRO A 61 -4.25 -0.76 0.85
C PRO A 61 -5.67 -0.20 0.72
N THR A 62 -6.28 0.16 1.86
CA THR A 62 -7.53 0.92 1.91
C THR A 62 -7.25 2.40 2.14
N ALA A 63 -7.84 3.23 1.29
CA ALA A 63 -7.59 4.67 1.21
C ALA A 63 -8.54 5.42 2.14
N SER A 64 -8.37 5.24 3.45
CA SER A 64 -9.11 6.00 4.46
C SER A 64 -8.35 7.24 4.93
N GLU A 65 -7.04 7.25 4.64
CA GLU A 65 -6.05 8.29 4.89
C GLU A 65 -5.08 8.28 3.69
N PRO A 66 -4.44 9.42 3.37
CA PRO A 66 -3.58 9.57 2.20
C PRO A 66 -2.58 8.41 2.09
N LEU A 67 -2.70 7.70 0.98
CA LEU A 67 -2.35 6.29 0.85
C LEU A 67 -0.89 5.91 1.04
N TYR A 68 0.08 6.81 0.91
CA TYR A 68 1.48 6.41 0.78
C TYR A 68 2.35 7.56 1.26
N PHE A 69 2.76 7.54 2.53
CA PHE A 69 3.74 8.49 3.03
C PHE A 69 5.12 7.91 2.77
N ALA A 70 5.63 8.27 1.59
CA ALA A 70 6.99 8.09 1.13
C ALA A 70 7.49 6.65 1.09
N HIS A 71 7.38 6.03 -0.08
CA HIS A 71 8.53 5.27 -0.54
C HIS A 71 9.48 6.30 -1.16
N GLN A 72 10.72 6.37 -0.66
CA GLN A 72 11.78 6.93 -1.48
C GLN A 72 11.95 5.91 -2.59
N ASN A 73 11.43 6.22 -3.79
CA ASN A 73 11.44 5.27 -4.90
C ASN A 73 12.88 5.02 -5.34
N PHE A 74 13.49 4.02 -4.73
CA PHE A 74 14.59 3.28 -5.31
C PHE A 74 14.07 2.06 -6.10
N SER A 75 12.74 1.96 -6.26
CA SER A 75 11.95 0.99 -7.03
C SER A 75 10.98 1.68 -7.98
N ASP A 76 10.64 1.03 -9.10
CA ASP A 76 9.42 1.36 -9.82
C ASP A 76 8.23 0.88 -8.98
N GLU A 77 7.23 1.74 -8.77
CA GLU A 77 5.99 1.32 -8.14
C GLU A 77 4.79 1.80 -8.92
N TRP A 78 3.72 1.00 -8.90
CA TRP A 78 2.50 1.29 -9.60
C TRP A 78 1.29 1.05 -8.72
N VAL A 79 0.55 2.10 -8.40
CA VAL A 79 -0.71 2.04 -7.67
C VAL A 79 -1.85 2.14 -8.66
N VAL A 80 -2.95 1.43 -8.44
CA VAL A 80 -4.20 1.55 -9.19
C VAL A 80 -5.39 1.61 -8.23
N THR A 81 -6.36 2.52 -8.45
CA THR A 81 -7.66 2.46 -7.76
C THR A 81 -8.43 1.25 -8.26
N LEU A 82 -8.85 0.41 -7.33
CA LEU A 82 -9.80 -0.64 -7.63
C LEU A 82 -11.22 -0.09 -7.44
N PRO A 83 -12.18 -0.49 -8.30
CA PRO A 83 -13.56 -0.10 -8.10
C PRO A 83 -14.02 -0.57 -6.72
N THR A 84 -14.77 0.26 -6.01
CA THR A 84 -15.45 -0.06 -4.74
C THR A 84 -16.91 -0.42 -4.97
N GLY A 85 -17.47 -0.06 -6.14
CA GLY A 85 -18.89 -0.13 -6.45
C GLY A 85 -19.69 1.06 -5.95
N ASN A 86 -19.04 2.03 -5.28
CA ASN A 86 -19.62 3.32 -4.94
C ASN A 86 -19.23 4.34 -6.04
N PRO A 87 -20.18 4.84 -6.85
CA PRO A 87 -19.88 5.76 -7.94
C PRO A 87 -19.18 7.05 -7.51
N MET A 88 -19.42 7.54 -6.29
CA MET A 88 -18.78 8.74 -5.79
C MET A 88 -17.29 8.51 -5.48
N LEU A 89 -16.95 7.38 -4.86
CA LEU A 89 -15.56 7.01 -4.58
C LEU A 89 -14.83 6.61 -5.87
N ASP A 90 -15.50 5.88 -6.75
CA ASP A 90 -14.95 5.36 -8.00
C ASP A 90 -14.78 6.43 -9.08
N SER A 91 -15.27 7.66 -8.85
CA SER A 91 -15.08 8.83 -9.70
C SER A 91 -14.15 9.88 -9.11
N PHE A 92 -13.56 9.61 -7.93
CA PHE A 92 -12.67 10.54 -7.26
C PHE A 92 -11.33 10.66 -8.02
N GLU A 93 -11.00 11.88 -8.44
CA GLU A 93 -9.75 12.20 -9.15
C GLU A 93 -8.70 12.75 -8.17
N PRO A 94 -7.73 11.93 -7.69
CA PRO A 94 -6.71 12.42 -6.77
C PRO A 94 -5.76 13.41 -7.45
N ARG A 95 -5.28 14.39 -6.66
CA ARG A 95 -4.17 15.24 -7.06
C ARG A 95 -2.87 14.72 -6.44
N ILE A 96 -1.88 14.53 -7.30
CA ILE A 96 -0.58 13.98 -6.97
C ILE A 96 0.45 15.11 -6.95
N PHE A 97 1.32 15.10 -5.96
CA PHE A 97 2.45 16.01 -5.82
C PHE A 97 3.74 15.20 -5.88
N ILE A 98 4.70 15.67 -6.65
CA ILE A 98 6.06 15.16 -6.77
C ILE A 98 6.97 16.21 -6.13
N GLN A 99 7.77 15.79 -5.16
CA GLN A 99 8.75 16.63 -4.50
C GLN A 99 10.17 16.16 -4.78
N ASP A 100 11.09 17.13 -4.92
CA ASP A 100 12.51 16.88 -4.90
C ASP A 100 12.92 16.23 -3.57
N LYS A 101 13.80 15.25 -3.62
CA LYS A 101 14.21 14.49 -2.44
C LYS A 101 15.20 15.23 -1.54
N GLU A 102 15.95 16.18 -2.11
CA GLU A 102 17.01 16.90 -1.40
C GLU A 102 16.46 18.19 -0.78
N SER A 103 15.71 18.98 -1.56
CA SER A 103 15.14 20.25 -1.14
C SER A 103 13.71 20.15 -0.60
N PHE A 104 13.02 19.03 -0.82
CA PHE A 104 11.60 18.84 -0.48
C PHE A 104 10.64 19.85 -1.14
N GLY A 105 11.09 20.55 -2.19
CA GLY A 105 10.28 21.47 -2.98
C GLY A 105 9.31 20.73 -3.89
N ASP A 106 8.09 21.27 -4.07
CA ASP A 106 7.12 20.77 -5.06
C ASP A 106 7.68 20.96 -6.49
N GLU A 107 8.19 19.90 -7.12
CA GLU A 107 8.71 19.92 -8.49
C GLU A 107 7.62 19.77 -9.54
N SER A 108 6.61 18.94 -9.25
CA SER A 108 5.50 18.70 -10.16
C SER A 108 4.22 18.34 -9.41
N ARG A 109 3.08 18.63 -10.01
CA ARG A 109 1.77 18.18 -9.53
C ARG A 109 0.82 17.96 -10.67
N PHE A 110 -0.02 16.95 -10.59
CA PHE A 110 -1.02 16.66 -11.61
C PHE A 110 -2.28 16.00 -11.04
N LEU A 111 -3.39 16.14 -11.77
CA LEU A 111 -4.64 15.45 -11.47
C LEU A 111 -4.66 14.13 -12.23
N GLN A 112 -4.97 13.04 -11.53
CA GLN A 112 -5.22 11.74 -12.14
C GLN A 112 -6.70 11.40 -12.07
N ARG A 113 -7.24 10.82 -13.15
CA ARG A 113 -8.67 10.49 -13.26
C ARG A 113 -9.03 9.22 -12.50
N THR A 114 -8.09 8.28 -12.46
CA THR A 114 -8.03 7.07 -11.65
C THR A 114 -6.74 7.18 -10.83
N LEU A 115 -6.68 6.72 -9.56
CA LEU A 115 -5.43 6.76 -8.78
C LEU A 115 -4.46 5.75 -9.37
N GLU A 116 -3.78 6.11 -10.45
CA GLU A 116 -2.80 5.31 -11.16
C GLU A 116 -1.41 5.86 -10.89
N LEU A 117 -0.91 5.74 -9.66
CA LEU A 117 0.38 6.32 -9.32
C LEU A 117 1.48 5.45 -9.91
N VAL A 118 2.15 5.90 -10.98
CA VAL A 118 3.55 5.48 -11.16
C VAL A 118 4.35 6.32 -10.16
N LEU A 119 4.87 5.67 -9.13
CA LEU A 119 5.82 6.28 -8.22
C LEU A 119 7.18 6.23 -8.92
N HIS A 120 7.69 7.40 -9.29
CA HIS A 120 8.86 7.52 -10.17
C HIS A 120 10.18 7.19 -9.44
N PRO A 121 11.05 6.36 -10.03
CA PRO A 121 12.27 5.82 -9.41
C PRO A 121 13.47 6.80 -9.39
N TYR A 122 13.24 8.09 -9.63
CA TYR A 122 14.27 9.13 -9.56
C TYR A 122 14.48 9.66 -8.13
N GLY A 123 13.93 8.95 -7.13
CA GLY A 123 14.01 9.28 -5.72
C GLY A 123 13.04 10.37 -5.26
N HIS A 124 12.11 10.85 -6.11
CA HIS A 124 11.15 11.87 -5.73
C HIS A 124 10.11 11.34 -4.73
N LEU A 125 9.68 12.21 -3.83
CA LEU A 125 8.64 11.89 -2.86
C LEU A 125 7.26 12.20 -3.43
N HIS A 126 6.32 11.27 -3.24
CA HIS A 126 4.99 11.36 -3.80
C HIS A 126 3.99 11.54 -2.68
N TRP A 127 3.19 12.61 -2.79
CA TRP A 127 2.22 12.96 -1.76
C TRP A 127 0.82 13.07 -2.36
N PRO A 128 -0.17 12.33 -1.83
CA PRO A 128 -1.56 12.63 -2.11
C PRO A 128 -1.92 14.01 -1.52
N SER A 129 -2.82 14.72 -2.17
CA SER A 129 -3.05 16.13 -1.95
C SER A 129 -3.38 16.57 -0.51
N ARG A 130 -2.54 17.50 0.00
CA ARG A 130 -2.67 18.38 1.19
C ARG A 130 -1.86 18.04 2.44
N LEU A 131 -0.75 17.34 2.27
CA LEU A 131 0.13 16.96 3.36
C LEU A 131 1.22 18.02 3.47
N ARG A 132 0.83 19.17 4.05
CA ARG A 132 1.75 20.22 4.44
C ARG A 132 1.78 20.27 5.96
N PRO A 133 2.93 20.60 6.58
CA PRO A 133 2.96 20.91 8.00
C PRO A 133 1.88 21.96 8.36
N PRO A 134 1.18 21.84 9.50
CA PRO A 134 1.27 20.78 10.50
C PRO A 134 0.48 19.55 10.06
N TYR A 135 1.21 18.44 10.06
CA TYR A 135 0.87 17.13 9.53
C TYR A 135 -0.21 16.36 10.33
N ALA A 136 -1.35 16.99 10.59
CA ALA A 136 -2.49 16.38 11.27
C ALA A 136 -3.66 16.19 10.29
N PRO A 137 -4.23 14.97 10.18
CA PRO A 137 -5.47 14.79 9.44
C PRO A 137 -6.57 15.65 10.09
N PRO A 138 -7.48 16.23 9.30
CA PRO A 138 -8.64 16.89 9.87
C PRO A 138 -9.46 15.87 10.68
N PRO A 139 -10.05 16.27 11.81
CA PRO A 139 -10.95 15.39 12.55
C PRO A 139 -12.17 15.05 11.68
N ILE A 140 -12.28 13.80 11.24
CA ILE A 140 -13.45 13.29 10.51
C ILE A 140 -14.36 12.62 11.55
N PRO A 141 -15.63 13.06 11.70
CA PRO A 141 -16.56 12.42 12.62
C PRO A 141 -16.74 10.91 12.33
N PRO A 142 -16.92 10.08 13.35
CA PRO A 142 -17.23 8.66 13.18
C PRO A 142 -18.42 8.43 12.23
N GLY A 143 -18.32 7.43 11.36
CA GLY A 143 -19.38 7.06 10.41
C GLY A 143 -19.46 7.92 9.13
N LEU A 144 -18.75 9.05 9.05
CA LEU A 144 -18.64 9.85 7.82
C LEU A 144 -17.45 9.47 6.96
N ARG A 145 -16.53 8.69 7.51
CA ARG A 145 -15.32 8.26 6.81
C ARG A 145 -15.67 7.17 5.81
N GLN A 146 -15.42 7.47 4.55
CA GLN A 146 -15.45 6.51 3.46
C GLN A 146 -14.02 6.30 2.95
N CYS A 147 -13.76 5.14 2.35
CA CYS A 147 -12.44 4.80 1.87
C CYS A 147 -12.49 4.22 0.47
N GLY A 148 -11.48 4.57 -0.34
CA GLY A 148 -11.20 3.85 -1.58
C GLY A 148 -10.51 2.51 -1.32
N LEU A 149 -10.39 1.71 -2.38
CA LEU A 149 -9.54 0.52 -2.42
C LEU A 149 -8.48 0.74 -3.50
N THR A 150 -7.25 0.36 -3.20
CA THR A 150 -6.14 0.46 -4.13
C THR A 150 -5.38 -0.84 -4.17
N LEU A 151 -4.72 -1.08 -5.30
CA LEU A 151 -3.75 -2.15 -5.48
C LEU A 151 -2.42 -1.50 -5.81
N VAL A 152 -1.37 -1.85 -5.10
CA VAL A 152 -0.01 -1.36 -5.32
C VAL A 152 0.84 -2.51 -5.83
N TYR A 153 1.68 -2.21 -6.80
CA TYR A 153 2.65 -3.10 -7.38
C TYR A 153 4.04 -2.53 -7.18
N CYS A 154 4.86 -3.23 -6.41
CA CYS A 154 6.16 -2.75 -5.96
C CYS A 154 7.14 -3.93 -5.85
N ALA A 155 8.37 -3.60 -5.44
CA ALA A 155 9.35 -4.56 -4.97
C ALA A 155 9.59 -4.34 -3.47
N ASN A 156 9.85 -5.43 -2.74
CA ASN A 156 10.23 -5.37 -1.32
C ASN A 156 11.75 -5.27 -1.09
N VAL A 157 12.49 -4.98 -2.15
CA VAL A 157 13.94 -4.74 -2.17
C VAL A 157 14.21 -3.58 -3.12
N ASP A 158 15.40 -3.02 -3.04
CA ASP A 158 15.85 -2.02 -4.02
C ASP A 158 15.86 -2.57 -5.44
N THR A 159 15.19 -1.87 -6.35
CA THR A 159 15.16 -2.21 -7.78
C THR A 159 15.35 -0.96 -8.62
N PRO A 160 16.50 -0.73 -9.27
CA PRO A 160 16.70 0.49 -10.05
C PRO A 160 15.58 0.70 -11.11
N PRO A 161 15.32 1.96 -11.53
CA PRO A 161 14.39 2.27 -12.60
C PRO A 161 14.48 1.29 -13.80
N ASP A 162 13.39 0.62 -14.15
CA ASP A 162 13.31 -0.28 -15.30
C ASP A 162 13.11 0.53 -16.58
N GLU A 163 14.10 0.58 -17.47
CA GLU A 163 13.99 1.30 -18.75
C GLU A 163 12.85 0.78 -19.64
N ARG A 164 12.37 -0.44 -19.42
CA ARG A 164 11.26 -1.06 -20.16
C ARG A 164 9.89 -0.62 -19.62
N ARG A 165 9.83 0.16 -18.54
CA ARG A 165 8.57 0.57 -17.93
C ARG A 165 7.73 1.43 -18.89
N PRO A 166 6.43 1.17 -19.02
CA PRO A 166 5.58 1.90 -19.95
C PRO A 166 5.27 3.31 -19.41
N LEU A 167 6.03 4.31 -19.83
CA LEU A 167 5.78 5.73 -19.49
C LEU A 167 4.94 6.39 -20.58
N ARG A 168 3.61 6.36 -20.43
CA ARG A 168 2.70 6.97 -21.41
C ARG A 168 1.47 7.60 -20.79
N ILE A 169 0.85 8.48 -21.56
CA ILE A 169 -0.46 9.05 -21.27
C ILE A 169 -1.45 8.35 -22.19
N GLY A 170 -2.52 7.82 -21.60
CA GLY A 170 -3.60 7.15 -22.29
C GLY A 170 -4.31 8.04 -23.30
N SER A 171 -4.99 7.41 -24.26
CA SER A 171 -5.71 8.12 -25.30
C SER A 171 -6.84 8.97 -24.70
N GLY A 172 -6.97 10.22 -25.15
CA GLY A 172 -7.99 11.16 -24.65
C GLY A 172 -7.70 11.76 -23.27
N LEU A 173 -6.57 11.40 -22.65
CA LEU A 173 -6.10 12.02 -21.42
C LEU A 173 -5.14 13.16 -21.75
N ALA A 174 -5.25 14.25 -20.99
CA ALA A 174 -4.33 15.38 -21.07
C ALA A 174 -3.56 15.50 -19.77
N VAL A 175 -2.29 15.88 -19.86
CA VAL A 175 -1.50 16.24 -18.69
C VAL A 175 -2.08 17.51 -18.06
N ARG A 176 -2.90 17.35 -17.02
CA ARG A 176 -3.33 18.47 -16.19
C ARG A 176 -2.38 18.58 -15.02
N GLY A 177 -1.43 19.52 -15.09
CA GLY A 177 -0.46 19.70 -14.03
C GLY A 177 0.34 21.00 -14.10
N LYS A 178 1.13 21.28 -13.06
CA LYS A 178 2.13 22.36 -13.03
C LYS A 178 3.47 21.79 -12.56
N GLY A 179 4.57 22.37 -12.98
CA GLY A 179 5.93 21.96 -12.58
C GLY A 179 6.75 21.37 -13.72
N ASP A 180 7.91 20.80 -13.41
CA ASP A 180 8.88 20.32 -14.41
C ASP A 180 8.26 19.24 -15.31
N THR A 181 8.29 19.50 -16.61
CA THR A 181 7.78 18.61 -17.66
C THR A 181 8.76 17.50 -18.00
N SER A 182 10.02 17.59 -17.56
CA SER A 182 11.02 16.53 -17.74
C SER A 182 10.75 15.31 -16.87
N VAL A 183 10.07 15.49 -15.73
CA VAL A 183 9.64 14.41 -14.84
C VAL A 183 8.70 13.49 -15.62
N PRO A 184 9.06 12.21 -15.84
CA PRO A 184 8.20 11.29 -16.57
C PRO A 184 6.84 11.18 -15.90
N ARG A 185 5.79 10.91 -16.67
CA ARG A 185 4.43 10.79 -16.13
C ARG A 185 3.75 9.62 -16.79
N THR A 186 2.94 8.90 -16.02
CA THR A 186 2.04 7.88 -16.55
C THR A 186 0.65 8.18 -16.05
N HIS A 187 -0.32 8.09 -16.96
CA HIS A 187 -1.72 8.29 -16.68
C HIS A 187 -2.47 7.43 -17.66
N LEU A 188 -3.00 6.31 -17.20
CA LEU A 188 -3.86 5.47 -18.01
C LEU A 188 -5.28 5.58 -17.46
N ASP A 189 -6.25 5.15 -18.24
CA ASP A 189 -7.59 4.87 -17.75
C ASP A 189 -7.85 3.40 -18.06
N LEU A 190 -7.58 2.52 -17.10
CA LEU A 190 -7.69 1.07 -17.30
C LEU A 190 -9.09 0.62 -17.76
N ARG A 191 -10.12 1.47 -17.71
CA ARG A 191 -11.46 1.18 -18.27
C ARG A 191 -11.55 1.44 -19.77
N SER A 192 -10.68 2.28 -20.33
CA SER A 192 -10.66 2.60 -21.76
C SER A 192 -9.40 2.15 -22.48
N GLU A 193 -8.32 1.85 -21.77
CA GLU A 193 -7.07 1.41 -22.37
C GLU A 193 -7.22 0.11 -23.19
N ASP A 194 -6.40 0.00 -24.23
CA ASP A 194 -6.20 -1.26 -24.94
C ASP A 194 -5.38 -2.23 -24.08
N GLU A 195 -5.42 -3.52 -24.43
CA GLU A 195 -4.60 -4.52 -23.76
C GLU A 195 -3.09 -4.22 -23.87
N GLY A 196 -2.32 -4.59 -22.85
CA GLY A 196 -0.88 -4.36 -22.87
C GLY A 196 -0.26 -4.24 -21.48
N ILE A 197 1.06 -4.06 -21.44
CA ILE A 197 1.78 -3.91 -20.18
C ILE A 197 1.57 -2.48 -19.67
N VAL A 198 1.15 -2.38 -18.41
CA VAL A 198 0.83 -1.12 -17.74
C VAL A 198 1.84 -0.77 -16.64
N ALA A 199 2.59 -1.76 -16.14
CA ALA A 199 3.73 -1.54 -15.27
C ALA A 199 4.75 -2.68 -15.33
N ARG A 200 6.00 -2.37 -14.98
CA ARG A 200 7.11 -3.33 -14.80
C ARG A 200 7.88 -2.95 -13.54
N VAL A 201 8.28 -3.97 -12.78
CA VAL A 201 9.12 -3.82 -11.59
C VAL A 201 10.01 -5.06 -11.54
N GLY A 202 11.33 -4.86 -11.60
CA GLY A 202 12.29 -5.96 -11.66
C GLY A 202 11.99 -6.97 -12.79
N GLU A 203 11.77 -8.22 -12.41
CA GLU A 203 11.57 -9.34 -13.34
C GLU A 203 10.10 -9.67 -13.64
N SER A 204 9.16 -8.89 -13.10
CA SER A 204 7.73 -9.12 -13.29
C SER A 204 7.02 -7.92 -13.94
N SER A 205 5.77 -8.12 -14.34
CA SER A 205 4.97 -7.09 -14.98
C SER A 205 3.51 -7.18 -14.55
N LEU A 206 2.83 -6.03 -14.62
CA LEU A 206 1.38 -5.95 -14.65
C LEU A 206 0.92 -5.67 -16.08
N ARG A 207 0.08 -6.57 -16.59
CA ARG A 207 -0.51 -6.49 -17.93
C ARG A 207 -2.02 -6.32 -17.83
N LEU A 208 -2.56 -5.30 -18.47
CA LEU A 208 -3.99 -5.19 -18.71
C LEU A 208 -4.40 -6.18 -19.81
N LEU A 209 -5.36 -7.03 -19.48
CA LEU A 209 -6.07 -7.91 -20.40
C LEU A 209 -7.44 -7.31 -20.72
N VAL A 210 -7.86 -7.37 -21.98
CA VAL A 210 -9.17 -6.93 -22.45
C VAL A 210 -9.83 -8.10 -23.18
N SER A 211 -10.96 -8.58 -22.66
CA SER A 211 -11.73 -9.72 -23.17
C SER A 211 -10.84 -10.92 -23.59
N PRO A 212 -9.94 -11.42 -22.71
CA PRO A 212 -9.06 -12.52 -23.08
C PRO A 212 -9.88 -13.77 -23.42
N GLU A 213 -9.45 -14.57 -24.38
CA GLU A 213 -10.06 -15.90 -24.62
C GLU A 213 -9.55 -16.92 -23.60
N THR A 214 -8.25 -16.88 -23.30
CA THR A 214 -7.58 -17.82 -22.39
C THR A 214 -6.37 -17.14 -21.75
N ILE A 215 -6.12 -17.46 -20.49
CA ILE A 215 -5.00 -16.93 -19.71
C ILE A 215 -4.13 -18.10 -19.28
N ASN A 216 -2.88 -18.14 -19.76
CA ASN A 216 -1.93 -19.20 -19.45
C ASN A 216 -0.90 -18.72 -18.43
N ALA A 217 -0.59 -19.57 -17.44
CA ALA A 217 0.31 -19.25 -16.34
C ALA A 217 1.46 -20.26 -16.26
N PRO A 218 2.41 -20.27 -17.22
CA PRO A 218 3.49 -21.28 -17.27
C PRO A 218 4.39 -21.28 -16.03
N ARG A 219 4.50 -20.16 -15.34
CA ARG A 219 5.22 -19.98 -14.06
C ARG A 219 4.30 -19.67 -12.88
N GLY A 220 2.99 -19.76 -13.09
CA GLY A 220 1.99 -19.23 -12.18
C GLY A 220 1.79 -17.72 -12.38
N ALA A 221 0.66 -17.21 -11.91
CA ALA A 221 0.31 -15.80 -12.04
C ALA A 221 -0.79 -15.41 -11.04
N TYR A 222 -1.01 -14.11 -10.90
CA TYR A 222 -2.18 -13.55 -10.23
C TYR A 222 -2.99 -12.69 -11.19
N LEU A 223 -4.31 -12.74 -11.07
CA LEU A 223 -5.23 -11.99 -11.91
C LEU A 223 -6.20 -11.18 -11.03
N ALA A 224 -6.13 -9.85 -11.12
CA ALA A 224 -7.09 -8.95 -10.46
C ALA A 224 -8.17 -8.51 -11.46
N ILE A 225 -9.41 -8.90 -11.24
CA ILE A 225 -10.54 -8.57 -12.13
C ILE A 225 -10.92 -7.09 -11.93
N LEU A 226 -10.90 -6.31 -13.02
CA LEU A 226 -11.36 -4.91 -13.01
C LEU A 226 -12.83 -4.81 -13.42
N GLU A 227 -13.22 -5.59 -14.42
CA GLU A 227 -14.58 -5.70 -14.92
C GLU A 227 -14.85 -7.16 -15.31
N GLY A 228 -15.87 -7.76 -14.70
CA GLY A 228 -16.23 -9.15 -14.93
C GLY A 228 -17.73 -9.38 -14.81
N GLU A 229 -18.18 -10.51 -15.36
CA GLU A 229 -19.57 -10.97 -15.29
C GLU A 229 -19.63 -12.48 -15.02
N GLY A 230 -20.84 -12.96 -14.70
CA GLY A 230 -21.08 -14.38 -14.42
C GLY A 230 -20.22 -14.91 -13.28
N ALA A 231 -19.24 -15.77 -13.63
CA ALA A 231 -18.34 -16.39 -12.67
C ALA A 231 -17.31 -15.43 -12.06
N HIS A 232 -17.18 -14.21 -12.59
CA HIS A 232 -16.22 -13.19 -12.13
C HIS A 232 -16.94 -11.99 -11.50
N PHE A 233 -16.34 -11.41 -10.48
CA PHE A 233 -16.80 -10.20 -9.82
C PHE A 233 -15.66 -9.19 -9.74
N GLU A 234 -15.96 -7.89 -9.76
CA GLU A 234 -14.91 -6.88 -9.71
C GLU A 234 -14.08 -7.02 -8.43
N THR A 235 -12.77 -6.83 -8.55
CA THR A 235 -11.76 -7.00 -7.49
C THR A 235 -11.58 -8.45 -7.01
N ASP A 236 -12.12 -9.44 -7.72
CA ASP A 236 -11.67 -10.82 -7.55
C ASP A 236 -10.16 -10.89 -7.83
N LEU A 237 -9.41 -11.46 -6.88
CA LEU A 237 -8.00 -11.77 -7.05
C LEU A 237 -7.87 -13.29 -7.16
N ILE A 238 -7.40 -13.75 -8.31
CA ILE A 238 -7.31 -15.16 -8.67
C ILE A 238 -5.84 -15.56 -8.76
N TYR A 239 -5.47 -16.63 -8.07
CA TYR A 239 -4.18 -17.27 -8.20
C TYR A 239 -4.26 -18.40 -9.21
N LEU A 240 -3.39 -18.35 -10.20
CA LEU A 240 -3.19 -19.37 -11.21
C LEU A 240 -1.93 -20.16 -10.86
N PRO A 241 -2.04 -21.45 -10.48
CA PRO A 241 -0.88 -22.29 -10.25
C PRO A 241 0.01 -22.41 -11.49
N LYS A 242 1.26 -22.79 -11.28
CA LYS A 242 2.20 -23.06 -12.36
C LYS A 242 1.67 -24.10 -13.34
N GLY A 243 1.69 -23.76 -14.64
CA GLY A 243 1.21 -24.60 -15.73
C GLY A 243 -0.31 -24.62 -15.89
N SER A 244 -1.05 -23.86 -15.08
CA SER A 244 -2.50 -23.78 -15.21
C SER A 244 -2.93 -22.86 -16.36
N SER A 245 -4.19 -23.01 -16.75
CA SER A 245 -4.87 -22.17 -17.72
C SER A 245 -6.26 -21.84 -17.21
N LEU A 246 -6.73 -20.63 -17.47
CA LEU A 246 -8.04 -20.14 -17.10
C LEU A 246 -8.77 -19.65 -18.35
N SER A 247 -10.02 -20.09 -18.54
CA SER A 247 -10.92 -19.53 -19.55
C SER A 247 -11.14 -18.05 -19.26
N GLY A 248 -11.04 -17.20 -20.28
CA GLY A 248 -11.32 -15.78 -20.14
C GLY A 248 -12.81 -15.42 -20.24
N GLU A 249 -13.69 -16.42 -20.36
CA GLU A 249 -15.14 -16.22 -20.41
C GLU A 249 -15.65 -15.39 -19.21
N GLY A 250 -16.36 -14.31 -19.51
CA GLY A 250 -16.88 -13.39 -18.49
C GLY A 250 -15.86 -12.41 -17.92
N ILE A 251 -14.59 -12.45 -18.33
CA ILE A 251 -13.59 -11.43 -17.99
C ILE A 251 -13.60 -10.36 -19.08
N LYS A 252 -14.04 -9.14 -18.75
CA LYS A 252 -13.98 -8.00 -19.69
C LYS A 252 -12.65 -7.28 -19.57
N ARG A 253 -12.20 -7.03 -18.34
CA ARG A 253 -10.91 -6.37 -18.06
C ARG A 253 -10.29 -6.94 -16.80
N ALA A 254 -8.99 -7.22 -16.85
CA ALA A 254 -8.25 -7.71 -15.69
C ALA A 254 -6.77 -7.31 -15.74
N LEU A 255 -6.13 -7.24 -14.58
CA LEU A 255 -4.70 -7.06 -14.44
C LEU A 255 -4.03 -8.39 -14.15
N LEU A 256 -3.17 -8.84 -15.06
CA LEU A 256 -2.34 -10.02 -14.92
C LEU A 256 -0.98 -9.63 -14.33
N PHE A 257 -0.69 -10.12 -13.13
CA PHE A 257 0.61 -10.07 -12.49
C PHE A 257 1.37 -11.36 -12.77
N ALA A 258 2.45 -11.26 -13.54
CA ALA A 258 3.21 -12.41 -14.02
C ALA A 258 4.68 -12.08 -14.26
N SER A 259 5.52 -13.12 -14.32
CA SER A 259 6.92 -13.05 -14.72
C SER A 259 7.26 -14.16 -15.72
N ASP A 260 8.17 -13.86 -16.64
CA ASP A 260 8.73 -14.84 -17.56
C ASP A 260 9.85 -15.67 -16.90
N ASN A 261 10.42 -15.16 -15.80
CA ASN A 261 11.64 -15.68 -15.17
C ASN A 261 11.42 -16.26 -13.77
N LEU A 262 10.45 -15.72 -13.03
CA LEU A 262 10.16 -16.09 -11.66
C LEU A 262 8.85 -16.86 -11.56
N ASP A 263 8.80 -17.84 -10.65
CA ASP A 263 7.58 -18.55 -10.34
C ASP A 263 6.72 -17.73 -9.35
N ALA A 264 5.40 -17.75 -9.53
CA ALA A 264 4.49 -17.09 -8.62
C ALA A 264 4.32 -17.91 -7.34
N ASP A 265 4.49 -17.24 -6.20
CA ASP A 265 4.27 -17.86 -4.90
C ASP A 265 2.78 -18.22 -4.73
N PRO A 266 2.44 -19.26 -3.96
CA PRO A 266 1.05 -19.54 -3.62
C PRO A 266 0.41 -18.38 -2.82
N PRO A 267 -0.92 -18.29 -2.75
CA PRO A 267 -1.60 -17.21 -2.03
C PRO A 267 -1.08 -17.03 -0.61
N PRO A 268 -0.73 -15.79 -0.20
CA PRO A 268 -0.19 -15.54 1.13
C PRO A 268 -1.24 -15.87 2.22
N PRO A 269 -0.80 -16.11 3.48
CA PRO A 269 -1.70 -16.34 4.60
C PRO A 269 -2.77 -15.24 4.78
N SER A 270 -2.41 -14.02 4.38
CA SER A 270 -3.29 -12.86 4.36
C SER A 270 -4.56 -13.07 3.52
N TRP A 271 -4.70 -14.07 2.64
CA TRP A 271 -5.99 -14.36 1.99
C TRP A 271 -7.04 -14.96 2.92
N THR A 272 -6.59 -15.61 4.00
CA THR A 272 -7.45 -16.45 4.84
C THR A 272 -7.55 -15.92 6.26
N ALA A 273 -6.42 -15.59 6.89
CA ALA A 273 -6.35 -15.16 8.29
C ALA A 273 -5.93 -13.69 8.41
N VAL A 274 -6.53 -12.98 9.37
CA VAL A 274 -6.01 -11.67 9.79
C VAL A 274 -4.56 -11.90 10.23
N PRO A 275 -3.58 -11.10 9.76
CA PRO A 275 -2.21 -11.27 10.20
C PRO A 275 -2.12 -11.22 11.73
N GLU A 276 -1.36 -12.15 12.32
CA GLU A 276 -1.12 -12.10 13.75
C GLU A 276 -0.38 -10.81 14.10
N PRO A 277 -0.78 -10.12 15.18
CA PRO A 277 -0.12 -8.89 15.56
C PRO A 277 1.33 -9.19 15.98
N PRO A 278 2.30 -8.35 15.59
CA PRO A 278 3.73 -8.61 15.81
C PRO A 278 4.13 -8.63 17.28
N PHE A 279 3.35 -7.92 18.10
CA PHE A 279 3.35 -7.89 19.55
C PHE A 279 1.93 -7.50 19.98
N ALA A 280 1.64 -7.49 21.30
CA ALA A 280 0.30 -7.16 21.76
C ALA A 280 -0.16 -5.80 21.18
N PRO A 281 -1.41 -5.67 20.70
CA PRO A 281 -2.03 -4.37 20.38
C PRO A 281 -2.02 -3.40 21.58
N PHE A 282 -2.07 -2.08 21.32
CA PHE A 282 -1.90 -1.08 22.37
C PHE A 282 -2.85 -1.29 23.56
N GLU A 283 -4.13 -1.49 23.28
CA GLU A 283 -5.18 -1.71 24.28
C GLU A 283 -5.05 -3.02 25.08
N LYS A 284 -4.17 -3.93 24.66
CA LYS A 284 -3.96 -5.26 25.26
C LYS A 284 -2.72 -5.38 26.14
N ALA A 285 -1.92 -4.33 26.28
CA ALA A 285 -0.79 -4.32 27.24
C ALA A 285 -0.54 -2.92 27.81
N ALA A 286 0.36 -2.83 28.80
CA ALA A 286 0.67 -1.58 29.45
C ALA A 286 1.29 -0.57 28.46
N PRO A 287 0.95 0.73 28.55
CA PRO A 287 1.65 1.78 27.82
C PRO A 287 3.10 1.89 28.30
N GLY A 288 3.98 2.39 27.43
CA GLY A 288 5.34 2.75 27.77
C GLY A 288 5.41 4.11 28.45
N GLU A 289 6.55 4.42 29.05
CA GLU A 289 6.79 5.71 29.71
C GLU A 289 7.58 6.66 28.79
N LEU A 290 7.28 7.95 28.90
CA LEU A 290 8.08 9.04 28.33
C LEU A 290 8.68 9.86 29.48
N PRO A 291 9.95 10.31 29.38
CA PRO A 291 10.84 10.16 28.23
C PRO A 291 11.41 8.74 28.08
N LEU A 292 11.67 8.32 26.85
CA LEU A 292 12.28 7.04 26.50
C LEU A 292 13.66 7.28 25.88
N ARG A 293 14.67 6.49 26.25
CA ARG A 293 16.00 6.47 25.61
C ARG A 293 16.41 5.05 25.30
N MET A 294 16.64 4.75 24.02
CA MET A 294 16.83 3.38 23.55
C MET A 294 17.54 3.39 22.19
N ALA A 295 18.55 2.54 22.02
CA ALA A 295 19.19 2.30 20.72
C ALA A 295 19.62 3.59 19.96
N GLY A 296 20.04 4.63 20.70
CA GLY A 296 20.42 5.93 20.11
C GLY A 296 19.25 6.86 19.76
N ILE A 297 18.02 6.48 20.11
CA ILE A 297 16.79 7.26 19.94
C ILE A 297 16.35 7.77 21.32
N GLU A 298 16.07 9.07 21.41
CA GLU A 298 15.44 9.70 22.57
C GLU A 298 14.06 10.23 22.18
N VAL A 299 13.04 9.94 22.99
CA VAL A 299 11.67 10.40 22.79
C VAL A 299 11.24 11.21 24.01
N GLU A 300 10.95 12.49 23.81
CA GLU A 300 10.47 13.42 24.84
C GLU A 300 8.98 13.74 24.64
N PRO A 301 8.19 13.87 25.72
CA PRO A 301 6.81 14.32 25.60
C PRO A 301 6.75 15.81 25.23
N ILE A 302 5.89 16.17 24.28
CA ILE A 302 5.50 17.57 24.03
C ILE A 302 4.09 17.78 24.59
N ASP A 303 3.11 17.05 24.06
CA ASP A 303 1.72 17.07 24.51
C ASP A 303 1.02 15.72 24.21
N ALA A 304 -0.32 15.70 24.27
CA ALA A 304 -1.12 14.50 24.01
C ALA A 304 -1.11 14.04 22.55
N ALA A 305 -0.80 14.93 21.60
CA ALA A 305 -0.81 14.67 20.16
C ALA A 305 0.61 14.52 19.59
N PHE A 306 1.63 15.11 20.21
CA PHE A 306 2.99 15.16 19.69
C PHE A 306 4.05 14.70 20.69
N VAL A 307 5.14 14.14 20.14
CA VAL A 307 6.40 13.86 20.84
C VAL A 307 7.55 14.52 20.08
N ARG A 308 8.66 14.79 20.77
CA ARG A 308 9.93 15.13 20.13
C ARG A 308 10.78 13.87 20.06
N ILE A 309 11.22 13.49 18.86
CA ILE A 309 12.20 12.42 18.68
C ILE A 309 13.56 13.07 18.40
N ARG A 310 14.60 12.63 19.11
CA ARG A 310 16.00 12.99 18.87
C ARG A 310 16.81 11.76 18.47
N ILE A 311 17.63 11.92 17.45
CA ILE A 311 18.62 10.94 17.01
C ILE A 311 19.89 11.72 16.72
N GLY A 312 21.01 11.35 17.33
CA GLY A 312 22.27 12.10 17.17
C GLY A 312 22.13 13.57 17.57
N ALA A 313 22.42 14.47 16.63
CA ALA A 313 22.29 15.93 16.79
C ALA A 313 20.97 16.48 16.23
N SER A 314 20.13 15.62 15.64
CA SER A 314 18.89 15.98 14.96
C SER A 314 17.67 15.75 15.84
N ASP A 315 16.64 16.59 15.67
CA ASP A 315 15.35 16.43 16.33
C ASP A 315 14.16 16.79 15.44
N SER A 316 13.00 16.18 15.71
CA SER A 316 11.74 16.51 15.04
C SER A 316 10.52 16.30 15.93
N GLU A 317 9.46 17.07 15.67
CA GLU A 317 8.15 16.94 16.33
C GLU A 317 7.24 16.01 15.51
N ILE A 318 6.91 14.87 16.11
CA ILE A 318 6.23 13.75 15.46
C ILE A 318 4.82 13.57 16.04
N PRO A 319 3.76 13.51 15.21
CA PRO A 319 2.44 13.13 15.68
C PRO A 319 2.41 11.70 16.21
N ARG A 320 1.97 11.55 17.45
CA ARG A 320 1.94 10.29 18.20
C ARG A 320 1.13 9.20 17.52
N HIS A 321 -0.08 9.53 17.07
CA HIS A 321 -0.98 8.57 16.43
C HIS A 321 -0.34 7.91 15.20
N TRP A 322 0.32 8.70 14.37
CA TRP A 322 0.89 8.24 13.11
C TRP A 322 2.16 7.43 13.29
N ALA A 323 3.05 7.90 14.17
CA ALA A 323 4.24 7.15 14.52
C ALA A 323 3.90 5.81 15.17
N ALA A 324 2.96 5.77 16.13
CA ALA A 324 2.54 4.51 16.74
C ALA A 324 1.99 3.54 15.71
N ARG A 325 1.10 4.01 14.83
CA ARG A 325 0.50 3.17 13.78
C ARG A 325 1.53 2.61 12.80
N HIS A 326 2.51 3.43 12.44
CA HIS A 326 3.63 2.99 11.61
C HIS A 326 4.50 1.94 12.33
N LEU A 327 4.91 2.21 13.57
CA LEU A 327 5.73 1.32 14.39
C LEU A 327 5.04 -0.03 14.67
N PHE A 328 3.71 -0.07 14.76
CA PHE A 328 2.98 -1.33 14.86
C PHE A 328 2.93 -2.10 13.53
N ARG A 329 2.74 -1.38 12.42
CA ARG A 329 2.59 -2.01 11.10
C ARG A 329 3.90 -2.50 10.50
N TRP A 330 5.00 -1.78 10.70
CA TRP A 330 6.29 -2.17 10.15
C TRP A 330 6.67 -3.64 10.45
N PRO A 331 6.58 -4.13 11.70
CA PRO A 331 6.78 -5.54 12.01
C PRO A 331 5.64 -6.47 11.57
N LEU A 332 4.39 -5.99 11.46
CA LEU A 332 3.28 -6.77 10.87
C LEU A 332 3.61 -7.18 9.43
N HIS A 333 4.37 -6.32 8.72
CA HIS A 333 4.90 -6.55 7.39
C HIS A 333 6.23 -7.29 7.37
N ARG A 334 6.69 -7.80 8.52
CA ARG A 334 7.97 -8.50 8.69
C ARG A 334 9.16 -7.65 8.24
N TYR A 335 9.07 -6.33 8.38
CA TYR A 335 10.11 -5.40 7.93
C TYR A 335 10.42 -5.59 6.44
N ARG A 336 9.37 -5.50 5.62
CA ARG A 336 9.42 -5.57 4.14
C ARG A 336 8.69 -4.39 3.50
N LEU A 337 8.79 -3.21 4.14
CA LEU A 337 8.19 -1.97 3.67
C LEU A 337 9.20 -1.07 2.96
N ALA A 338 10.45 -1.51 2.82
CA ALA A 338 11.55 -0.71 2.33
C ALA A 338 11.65 0.61 3.11
N TYR A 339 11.77 1.75 2.41
CA TYR A 339 11.72 3.07 3.00
C TYR A 339 10.26 3.50 3.21
N LEU A 340 9.89 3.85 4.43
CA LEU A 340 8.59 4.44 4.76
C LEU A 340 8.78 5.64 5.69
N GLU A 341 8.14 6.76 5.39
CA GLU A 341 8.17 7.95 6.25
C GLU A 341 6.80 8.26 6.83
N THR A 342 6.76 8.75 8.05
CA THR A 342 5.55 9.22 8.71
C THR A 342 5.52 10.74 8.81
N TYR A 343 4.36 11.26 9.13
CA TYR A 343 4.18 12.66 9.48
C TYR A 343 5.19 13.15 10.52
N GLY A 344 5.73 14.36 10.32
CA GLY A 344 6.81 14.90 11.15
C GLY A 344 8.21 14.43 10.74
N GLY A 345 8.34 13.54 9.75
CA GLY A 345 9.64 13.18 9.18
C GLY A 345 10.35 12.01 9.86
N LEU A 346 9.69 11.27 10.75
CA LEU A 346 10.21 9.97 11.23
C LEU A 346 10.11 8.96 10.09
N TYR A 347 11.22 8.36 9.68
CA TYR A 347 11.25 7.31 8.66
C TYR A 347 11.87 6.02 9.19
N THR A 348 11.52 4.92 8.52
CA THR A 348 12.18 3.62 8.64
C THR A 348 12.66 3.13 7.29
N ASP A 349 13.71 2.33 7.27
CA ASP A 349 14.23 1.69 6.06
C ASP A 349 14.70 0.27 6.37
N ASP A 350 14.05 -0.75 5.79
CA ASP A 350 14.34 -2.16 6.07
C ASP A 350 15.00 -2.93 4.92
N ARG A 351 15.58 -2.23 3.94
CA ARG A 351 16.17 -2.86 2.74
C ARG A 351 17.45 -3.64 3.02
N GLY A 352 18.21 -3.27 4.05
CA GLY A 352 19.50 -3.85 4.42
C GLY A 352 19.40 -5.07 5.34
N GLU A 353 20.57 -5.58 5.76
CA GLU A 353 20.67 -6.52 6.89
C GLU A 353 20.28 -5.82 8.20
N ASP A 354 20.68 -4.56 8.33
CA ASP A 354 20.19 -3.65 9.35
C ASP A 354 18.98 -2.87 8.85
N ALA A 355 18.07 -2.58 9.77
CA ALA A 355 17.01 -1.61 9.57
C ALA A 355 17.41 -0.24 10.12
N ILE A 356 17.01 0.81 9.44
CA ILE A 356 17.29 2.19 9.83
C ILE A 356 16.03 2.81 10.43
N ILE A 357 16.18 3.56 11.53
CA ILE A 357 15.17 4.50 12.03
C ILE A 357 15.82 5.88 12.00
N GLY A 358 15.20 6.86 11.35
CA GLY A 358 15.81 8.17 11.15
C GLY A 358 14.83 9.33 11.09
N LEU A 359 15.40 10.53 11.05
CA LEU A 359 14.67 11.78 10.87
C LEU A 359 14.99 12.37 9.49
N ARG A 360 13.96 12.82 8.77
CA ARG A 360 14.11 13.44 7.45
C ARG A 360 15.15 14.54 7.48
N GLY A 361 16.14 14.44 6.60
CA GLY A 361 17.21 15.43 6.46
C GLY A 361 18.14 15.53 7.68
N GLY A 362 18.06 14.58 8.61
CA GLY A 362 18.84 14.53 9.83
C GLY A 362 19.53 13.18 10.03
N ASP A 363 19.85 12.89 11.28
CA ASP A 363 20.54 11.67 11.68
C ASP A 363 19.62 10.44 11.72
N SER A 364 20.26 9.26 11.75
CA SER A 364 19.59 7.97 11.84
C SER A 364 20.38 6.97 12.68
N VAL A 365 19.70 5.92 13.15
CA VAL A 365 20.32 4.75 13.78
C VAL A 365 20.15 3.51 12.90
N SER A 366 21.19 2.69 12.85
CA SER A 366 21.18 1.36 12.22
C SER A 366 20.99 0.31 13.30
N ILE A 367 20.02 -0.57 13.13
CA ILE A 367 19.63 -1.59 14.11
C ILE A 367 19.57 -2.92 13.38
N HIS A 368 20.31 -3.92 13.86
CA HIS A 368 20.26 -5.25 13.27
C HIS A 368 18.85 -5.84 13.40
N LYS A 369 18.34 -6.49 12.35
CA LYS A 369 16.95 -6.97 12.29
C LYS A 369 16.54 -7.89 13.44
N ASP A 370 17.48 -8.64 13.99
CA ASP A 370 17.25 -9.53 15.14
C ASP A 370 16.93 -8.77 16.45
N GLU A 371 17.36 -7.52 16.56
CA GLU A 371 17.16 -6.66 17.75
C GLU A 371 15.98 -5.69 17.59
N LEU A 372 15.39 -5.63 16.40
CA LEU A 372 14.48 -4.57 16.00
C LEU A 372 13.12 -4.63 16.70
N THR A 373 12.53 -5.82 16.83
CA THR A 373 11.16 -5.96 17.36
C THR A 373 10.98 -5.44 18.78
N PRO A 374 11.85 -5.79 19.76
CA PRO A 374 11.76 -5.21 21.09
C PRO A 374 11.92 -3.69 21.11
N ILE A 375 12.77 -3.13 20.24
CA ILE A 375 12.99 -1.69 20.14
C ILE A 375 11.74 -0.99 19.59
N VAL A 376 11.19 -1.51 18.49
CA VAL A 376 10.00 -0.99 17.83
C VAL A 376 8.78 -1.07 18.74
N GLU A 377 8.60 -2.17 19.48
CA GLU A 377 7.53 -2.30 20.46
C GLU A 377 7.65 -1.24 21.57
N ALA A 378 8.84 -1.05 22.14
CA ALA A 378 9.04 -0.06 23.19
C ALA A 378 8.76 1.38 22.70
N LEU A 379 9.22 1.73 21.49
CA LEU A 379 8.91 3.00 20.85
C LEU A 379 7.40 3.15 20.63
N TYR A 380 6.75 2.14 20.06
CA TYR A 380 5.30 2.11 19.84
C TYR A 380 4.52 2.38 21.13
N ARG A 381 4.87 1.64 22.19
CA ARG A 381 4.21 1.70 23.50
C ARG A 381 4.37 3.07 24.17
N ALA A 382 5.53 3.71 24.04
CA ALA A 382 5.78 5.03 24.62
C ALA A 382 5.12 6.15 23.79
N ILE A 383 5.14 6.03 22.46
CA ILE A 383 4.68 7.07 21.53
C ILE A 383 3.15 7.06 21.40
N ALA A 384 2.49 5.91 21.41
CA ALA A 384 1.04 5.83 21.25
C ALA A 384 0.30 6.79 22.20
N PRO A 385 -0.64 7.62 21.69
CA PRO A 385 -1.34 8.59 22.51
C PRO A 385 -2.41 7.90 23.40
N PRO A 386 -2.84 8.53 24.50
CA PRO A 386 -3.95 8.02 25.30
C PRO A 386 -5.21 7.80 24.45
N GLY A 387 -5.85 6.62 24.60
CA GLY A 387 -7.04 6.25 23.82
C GLY A 387 -6.76 5.74 22.40
N TYR A 388 -5.49 5.57 22.01
CA TYR A 388 -5.12 4.89 20.78
C TYR A 388 -5.53 3.41 20.81
N THR A 389 -6.03 2.88 19.70
CA THR A 389 -6.35 1.46 19.54
C THR A 389 -5.93 0.98 18.15
N GLU A 390 -5.45 -0.26 18.05
CA GLU A 390 -5.24 -0.91 16.74
C GLU A 390 -6.50 -1.59 16.24
N GLU A 391 -7.30 -2.11 17.16
CA GLU A 391 -8.59 -2.70 16.86
C GLU A 391 -9.66 -1.61 16.86
N LEU A 392 -10.62 -1.71 15.94
CA LEU A 392 -11.89 -1.03 16.09
C LEU A 392 -12.46 -1.36 17.48
N LEU A 393 -12.67 -0.33 18.29
CA LEU A 393 -13.66 -0.43 19.36
C LEU A 393 -15.05 -0.54 18.70
N PRO A 394 -15.89 -1.48 19.15
CA PRO A 394 -17.21 -1.73 18.59
C PRO A 394 -18.13 -0.49 18.56
#